data_AF-G4M443-F1
#
_entry.id   AF-G4M443-F1
#
_cell.length_a   1.000
_cell.length_b   1.000
_cell.length_c   1.000
_cell.angle_alpha   90.00
_cell.angle_beta   90.00
_cell.angle_gamma   90.00
#
_symmetry.space_group_name_H-M   'P 1'
#
loop_
_entity.id
_entity.type
_entity.pdbx_description
1 polymer ?
#
loop_
_entity_poly.entity_id
_entity_poly.type
_entity_poly.pdbx_seq_one_letter_code
_entity_poly.pdbx_strand_id
1 'polypeptide(L)'
;MRYWLMHAPNQTLPWTGVRNYQARNFMRDQMQIGDGVLFYHSSCPEPGIAGIAKVCSTAYPDPTQFDPKSDYYDPKSTRETSRWMLVDVKFVKKTPLISLAALREHEALADMQVLACGNRLSITPVTEAQWRDLLPSNSSNKELTTPAHRLNAVANRAMSCIRSPSMINKKTAAALALLAMSGTALTFSLRQRPLRR
;
A
#
# COMPACT_ATOMS: atom_id res chain seq x y z
N MET A 1 3.21 -22.33 -0.73
CA MET A 1 2.45 -21.13 -0.31
C MET A 1 1.86 -20.46 -1.55
N ARG A 2 0.53 -20.34 -1.63
CA ARG A 2 -0.21 -20.05 -2.87
C ARG A 2 -0.24 -18.54 -3.15
N TYR A 3 0.44 -18.14 -4.22
CA TYR A 3 0.31 -16.83 -4.83
C TYR A 3 -1.03 -16.73 -5.55
N TRP A 4 -2.14 -16.78 -4.81
CA TRP A 4 -3.48 -16.71 -5.40
C TRP A 4 -3.66 -15.47 -6.29
N LEU A 5 -3.00 -14.37 -5.92
CA LEU A 5 -2.91 -13.15 -6.71
C LEU A 5 -2.30 -13.36 -8.11
N MET A 6 -1.33 -14.26 -8.25
CA MET A 6 -0.75 -14.58 -9.55
C MET A 6 -1.64 -15.43 -10.43
N HIS A 7 -2.54 -16.20 -9.83
CA HIS A 7 -3.49 -17.06 -10.53
C HIS A 7 -4.86 -16.40 -10.69
N ALA A 8 -5.03 -15.18 -10.18
CA ALA A 8 -6.25 -14.41 -10.37
C ALA A 8 -6.39 -13.96 -11.83
N PRO A 9 -7.63 -13.80 -12.35
CA PRO A 9 -7.85 -13.20 -13.66
C PRO A 9 -7.14 -11.85 -13.78
N ASN A 10 -6.40 -11.64 -14.87
CA ASN A 10 -5.56 -10.45 -15.08
C ASN A 10 -4.56 -10.15 -13.95
N GLN A 11 -4.24 -11.15 -13.12
CA GLN A 11 -3.43 -11.07 -11.91
C GLN A 11 -3.87 -9.95 -10.97
N THR A 12 -5.18 -9.67 -10.96
CA THR A 12 -5.80 -8.58 -10.20
C THR A 12 -6.84 -9.16 -9.27
N LEU A 13 -6.90 -8.69 -8.03
CA LEU A 13 -7.95 -9.08 -7.10
C LEU A 13 -8.42 -7.91 -6.24
N PRO A 14 -9.71 -7.90 -5.87
CA PRO A 14 -10.24 -6.98 -4.87
C PRO A 14 -9.73 -7.37 -3.49
N TRP A 15 -9.19 -6.40 -2.75
CA TRP A 15 -8.65 -6.63 -1.41
C TRP A 15 -9.73 -6.62 -0.31
N THR A 16 -10.59 -7.63 -0.35
CA THR A 16 -11.79 -7.73 0.50
C THR A 16 -11.48 -7.99 1.99
N GLY A 17 -12.50 -7.95 2.84
CA GLY A 17 -12.42 -8.51 4.21
C GLY A 17 -11.66 -7.67 5.24
N VAL A 18 -11.27 -6.43 4.90
CA VAL A 18 -10.71 -5.50 5.88
C VAL A 18 -11.82 -4.99 6.79
N ARG A 19 -11.73 -5.33 8.09
CA ARG A 19 -12.72 -4.97 9.12
C ARG A 19 -12.12 -4.17 10.29
N ASN A 20 -11.01 -3.48 10.03
CA ASN A 20 -10.39 -2.55 10.96
C ASN A 20 -10.50 -1.11 10.41
N TYR A 21 -10.99 -0.17 11.22
CA TYR A 21 -11.21 1.21 10.79
C TYR A 21 -9.94 1.93 10.35
N GLN A 22 -8.82 1.72 11.05
CA GLN A 22 -7.55 2.35 10.70
C GLN A 22 -7.02 1.80 9.39
N ALA A 23 -7.04 0.47 9.22
CA ALA A 23 -6.63 -0.18 7.96
C ALA A 23 -7.52 0.27 6.78
N ARG A 24 -8.83 0.38 7.00
CA ARG A 24 -9.76 0.94 6.01
C ARG A 24 -9.42 2.38 5.65
N ASN A 25 -9.14 3.23 6.64
CA ASN A 25 -8.80 4.64 6.40
C ASN A 25 -7.51 4.77 5.59
N PHE A 26 -6.51 3.91 5.82
CA PHE A 26 -5.32 3.90 4.96
C PHE A 26 -5.66 3.61 3.50
N MET A 27 -6.52 2.62 3.22
CA MET A 27 -6.95 2.36 1.84
C MET A 27 -7.75 3.52 1.25
N ARG A 28 -8.69 4.08 2.01
CA ARG A 28 -9.60 5.12 1.51
C ARG A 28 -8.90 6.46 1.30
N ASP A 29 -8.05 6.85 2.24
CA ASP A 29 -7.56 8.23 2.35
C ASP A 29 -6.13 8.38 1.82
N GLN A 30 -5.34 7.30 1.77
CA GLN A 30 -3.91 7.39 1.45
C GLN A 30 -3.52 6.64 0.16
N MET A 31 -4.18 5.53 -0.17
CA MET A 31 -3.85 4.76 -1.37
C MET A 31 -4.32 5.45 -2.65
N GLN A 32 -3.47 5.39 -3.67
CA GLN A 32 -3.74 5.87 -5.00
C GLN A 32 -3.35 4.81 -6.03
N ILE A 33 -3.98 4.90 -7.21
CA ILE A 33 -3.65 4.03 -8.34
C ILE A 33 -2.16 4.18 -8.67
N GLY A 34 -1.47 3.06 -8.79
CA GLY A 34 -0.03 2.99 -9.07
C GLY A 34 0.86 2.87 -7.83
N ASP A 35 0.32 3.08 -6.61
CA ASP A 35 1.11 2.93 -5.40
C ASP A 35 1.61 1.50 -5.24
N GLY A 36 2.88 1.37 -4.84
CA GLY A 36 3.53 0.10 -4.60
C GLY A 36 3.01 -0.61 -3.35
N VAL A 37 2.88 -1.92 -3.44
CA VAL A 37 2.38 -2.79 -2.38
C VAL A 37 3.39 -3.89 -2.06
N LEU A 38 3.82 -3.97 -0.81
CA LEU A 38 4.56 -5.14 -0.31
C LEU A 38 3.57 -6.23 0.11
N PHE A 39 3.66 -7.39 -0.54
CA PHE A 39 2.79 -8.53 -0.30
C PHE A 39 3.39 -9.38 0.83
N TYR A 40 2.82 -9.30 2.03
CA TYR A 40 3.32 -9.97 3.22
C TYR A 40 2.47 -11.19 3.59
N HIS A 41 3.11 -12.36 3.71
CA HIS A 41 2.50 -13.56 4.26
C HIS A 41 2.48 -13.48 5.79
N SER A 42 1.29 -13.44 6.39
CA SER A 42 1.13 -13.60 7.84
C SER A 42 0.47 -14.95 8.18
N SER A 43 0.52 -15.33 9.47
CA SER A 43 -0.14 -16.53 9.99
C SER A 43 0.22 -17.82 9.24
N CYS A 44 1.51 -17.95 8.91
CA CYS A 44 2.11 -19.09 8.23
C CYS A 44 3.44 -19.47 8.91
N PRO A 45 4.02 -20.65 8.63
CA PRO A 45 5.29 -21.08 9.22
C PRO A 45 6.44 -20.10 8.95
N GLU A 46 6.47 -19.50 7.76
CA GLU A 46 7.51 -18.56 7.33
C GLU A 46 6.89 -17.18 7.02
N PRO A 47 6.65 -16.33 8.04
CA PRO A 47 6.08 -15.01 7.83
C PRO A 47 7.11 -14.05 7.22
N GLY A 48 6.67 -13.18 6.32
CA GLY A 48 7.57 -12.25 5.62
C GLY A 48 6.99 -11.67 4.33
N ILE A 49 7.76 -10.80 3.68
CA ILE A 49 7.42 -10.21 2.38
C ILE A 49 7.77 -11.21 1.28
N ALA A 50 6.77 -11.61 0.48
CA ALA A 50 6.91 -12.62 -0.56
C ALA A 50 6.78 -12.07 -1.99
N GLY A 51 6.44 -10.78 -2.14
CA GLY A 51 6.34 -10.18 -3.46
C GLY A 51 5.88 -8.73 -3.44
N ILE A 52 5.67 -8.23 -4.64
CA ILE A 52 5.26 -6.85 -4.91
C ILE A 52 4.01 -6.86 -5.76
N ALA A 53 3.08 -5.98 -5.41
CA ALA A 53 1.89 -5.65 -6.18
C ALA A 53 1.80 -4.13 -6.35
N LYS A 54 0.77 -3.67 -7.04
CA LYS A 54 0.42 -2.25 -7.14
C LYS A 54 -1.09 -2.05 -7.01
N VAL A 55 -1.50 -0.92 -6.45
CA VAL A 55 -2.91 -0.52 -6.42
C VAL A 55 -3.37 -0.19 -7.84
N CYS A 56 -4.53 -0.70 -8.26
CA CYS A 56 -5.06 -0.47 -9.61
C CYS A 56 -6.49 0.11 -9.65
N SER A 57 -7.11 0.37 -8.50
CA SER A 57 -8.38 1.09 -8.39
C SER A 57 -8.30 2.20 -7.34
N THR A 58 -9.23 3.14 -7.39
CA THR A 58 -9.57 3.96 -6.22
C THR A 58 -10.31 3.11 -5.18
N ALA A 59 -10.40 3.58 -3.93
CA ALA A 59 -11.17 2.87 -2.92
C ALA A 59 -12.67 2.88 -3.25
N TYR A 60 -13.33 1.74 -3.09
CA TYR A 60 -14.76 1.57 -3.31
C TYR A 60 -15.39 0.61 -2.26
N PRO A 61 -16.72 0.59 -2.09
CA PRO A 61 -17.38 -0.28 -1.11
C PRO A 61 -17.05 -1.75 -1.30
N ASP A 62 -16.68 -2.43 -0.22
CA ASP A 62 -16.44 -3.88 -0.23
C ASP A 62 -17.78 -4.64 -0.40
N PRO A 63 -18.04 -5.32 -1.53
CA PRO A 63 -19.32 -5.97 -1.77
C PRO A 63 -19.61 -7.11 -0.78
N THR A 64 -18.58 -7.70 -0.17
CA THR A 64 -18.72 -8.79 0.80
C THR A 64 -19.43 -8.37 2.09
N GLN A 65 -19.45 -7.07 2.40
CA GLN A 65 -20.12 -6.57 3.59
C GLN A 65 -21.65 -6.65 3.50
N PHE A 66 -22.22 -6.77 2.30
CA PHE A 66 -23.67 -6.80 2.06
C PHE A 66 -24.24 -8.20 1.86
N ASP A 67 -23.40 -9.22 1.71
CA ASP A 67 -23.83 -10.59 1.48
C ASP A 67 -23.91 -11.36 2.80
N PRO A 68 -25.10 -11.76 3.28
CA PRO A 68 -25.26 -12.52 4.53
C PRO A 68 -24.54 -13.87 4.55
N LYS A 69 -24.16 -14.40 3.38
CA LYS A 69 -23.39 -15.65 3.27
C LYS A 69 -21.89 -15.43 3.37
N SER A 70 -21.42 -14.18 3.32
CA SER A 70 -20.00 -13.87 3.43
C SER A 70 -19.54 -13.93 4.89
N ASP A 71 -18.35 -14.50 5.11
CA ASP A 71 -17.64 -14.41 6.39
C ASP A 71 -17.39 -12.96 6.86
N TYR A 72 -17.50 -12.01 5.94
CA TYR A 72 -17.25 -10.59 6.18
C TYR A 72 -18.51 -9.72 6.15
N TYR A 73 -19.70 -10.33 6.20
CA TYR A 73 -20.99 -9.64 6.29
C TYR A 73 -21.02 -8.67 7.48
N ASP A 74 -21.58 -7.48 7.27
CA ASP A 74 -21.86 -6.52 8.35
C ASP A 74 -23.32 -6.06 8.25
N PRO A 75 -24.22 -6.52 9.14
CA PRO A 75 -25.64 -6.14 9.10
C PRO A 75 -25.89 -4.65 9.34
N LYS A 76 -24.90 -3.91 9.82
CA LYS A 76 -24.99 -2.46 10.04
C LYS A 76 -24.47 -1.64 8.86
N SER A 77 -24.02 -2.29 7.79
CA SER A 77 -23.53 -1.62 6.60
C SER A 77 -24.58 -1.65 5.50
N THR A 78 -24.93 -0.48 4.95
CA THR A 78 -25.87 -0.37 3.84
C THR A 78 -25.18 0.14 2.58
N ARG A 79 -25.83 0.02 1.41
CA ARG A 79 -25.23 0.50 0.15
C ARG A 79 -25.06 2.02 0.15
N GLU A 80 -25.97 2.73 0.82
CA GLU A 80 -25.96 4.19 0.99
C GLU A 80 -24.88 4.61 2.01
N THR A 81 -24.68 3.81 3.06
CA THR A 81 -23.72 4.07 4.14
C THR A 81 -22.72 2.93 4.29
N SER A 82 -21.93 2.72 3.24
CA SER A 82 -20.94 1.65 3.18
C SER A 82 -19.83 1.87 4.21
N ARG A 83 -19.75 0.99 5.22
CA ARG A 83 -18.76 1.09 6.30
C ARG A 83 -17.37 0.63 5.87
N TRP A 84 -17.30 -0.36 4.99
CA TRP A 84 -16.06 -1.03 4.59
C TRP A 84 -15.74 -0.71 3.14
N MET A 85 -14.46 -0.41 2.92
CA MET A 85 -13.91 -0.04 1.62
C MET A 85 -12.80 -1.01 1.28
N LEU A 86 -12.56 -1.23 -0.01
CA LEU A 86 -11.42 -1.98 -0.52
C LEU A 86 -10.81 -1.28 -1.73
N VAL A 87 -9.65 -1.75 -2.15
CA VAL A 87 -9.01 -1.41 -3.42
C VAL A 87 -8.69 -2.69 -4.19
N ASP A 88 -8.59 -2.58 -5.50
CA ASP A 88 -8.02 -3.64 -6.33
C ASP A 88 -6.50 -3.54 -6.32
N VAL A 89 -5.85 -4.71 -6.23
CA VAL A 89 -4.40 -4.83 -6.33
C VAL A 89 -4.04 -5.74 -7.50
N LYS A 90 -3.03 -5.33 -8.25
CA LYS A 90 -2.47 -6.10 -9.36
C LYS A 90 -1.08 -6.60 -9.01
N PHE A 91 -0.85 -7.90 -9.22
CA PHE A 91 0.47 -8.50 -9.09
C PHE A 91 1.50 -7.78 -9.94
N VAL A 92 2.72 -7.64 -9.42
CA VAL A 92 3.86 -7.14 -10.21
C VAL A 92 4.93 -8.23 -10.33
N LYS A 93 5.51 -8.66 -9.21
CA LYS A 93 6.54 -9.70 -9.23
C LYS A 93 6.69 -10.41 -7.90
N LYS A 94 7.26 -11.62 -7.93
CA LYS A 94 7.74 -12.31 -6.73
C LYS A 94 9.08 -11.71 -6.30
N THR A 95 9.35 -11.77 -5.01
CA THR A 95 10.68 -11.54 -4.45
C THR A 95 11.14 -12.81 -3.75
N PRO A 96 12.45 -12.99 -3.52
CA PRO A 96 12.89 -13.85 -2.42
C PRO A 96 12.12 -13.47 -1.14
N LEU A 97 11.82 -14.46 -0.30
CA LEU A 97 11.12 -14.20 0.94
C LEU A 97 12.03 -13.36 1.86
N ILE A 98 11.60 -12.14 2.17
CA ILE A 98 12.23 -11.33 3.21
C ILE A 98 11.51 -11.69 4.51
N SER A 99 12.11 -12.58 5.28
CA SER A 99 11.49 -13.14 6.48
C SER A 99 11.29 -12.07 7.56
N LEU A 100 10.32 -12.28 8.45
CA LEU A 100 10.12 -11.40 9.61
C LEU A 100 11.39 -11.24 10.46
N ALA A 101 12.21 -12.30 10.57
CA ALA A 101 13.50 -12.23 11.26
C ALA A 101 14.47 -11.28 10.54
N ALA A 102 14.63 -11.44 9.22
CA ALA A 102 15.49 -10.56 8.42
C ALA A 102 15.02 -9.09 8.45
N LEU A 103 13.70 -8.85 8.47
CA LEU A 103 13.16 -7.49 8.63
C LEU A 103 13.54 -6.86 9.97
N ARG A 104 13.59 -7.65 11.04
CA ARG A 104 13.91 -7.16 12.40
C ARG A 104 15.40 -6.91 12.62
N GLU A 105 16.26 -7.58 11.86
CA GLU A 105 17.70 -7.37 11.90
C GLU A 105 18.12 -6.08 11.19
N HIS A 106 17.25 -5.52 10.35
CA HIS A 106 17.55 -4.34 9.57
C HIS A 106 17.19 -3.05 10.34
N GLU A 107 18.18 -2.36 10.89
CA GLU A 107 17.98 -1.17 11.73
C GLU A 107 17.13 -0.08 11.06
N ALA A 108 17.35 0.18 9.76
CA ALA A 108 16.56 1.17 9.01
C ALA A 108 15.06 0.84 8.90
N LEU A 109 14.67 -0.41 9.20
CA LEU A 109 13.29 -0.88 9.18
C LEU A 109 12.69 -0.97 10.58
N ALA A 110 13.43 -0.64 11.66
CA ALA A 110 12.97 -0.78 13.04
C ALA A 110 11.63 -0.08 13.31
N ASP A 111 11.41 1.07 12.68
CA ASP A 111 10.19 1.87 12.81
C ASP A 111 9.05 1.43 11.86
N MET A 112 9.21 0.34 11.12
CA MET A 112 8.13 -0.18 10.30
C MET A 112 6.96 -0.59 11.19
N GLN A 113 5.77 -0.04 10.91
CA GLN A 113 4.58 -0.33 11.71
C GLN A 113 4.22 -1.82 11.73
N VAL A 114 4.55 -2.59 10.68
CA VAL A 114 4.36 -4.06 10.65
C VAL A 114 5.19 -4.80 11.71
N LEU A 115 6.32 -4.23 12.14
CA LEU A 115 7.23 -4.80 13.15
C LEU A 115 6.88 -4.36 14.57
N ALA A 116 6.05 -3.33 14.74
CA ALA A 116 5.67 -2.81 16.04
C ALA A 116 5.02 -3.88 16.92
N CYS A 117 5.46 -3.94 18.19
CA CYS A 117 4.93 -4.89 19.16
C CYS A 117 3.42 -4.70 19.31
N GLY A 118 2.67 -5.81 19.30
CA GLY A 118 1.22 -5.77 19.43
C GLY A 118 0.47 -5.31 18.18
N ASN A 119 1.12 -4.98 17.06
CA ASN A 119 0.42 -4.58 15.85
C ASN A 119 -0.55 -5.70 15.38
N ARG A 120 -1.77 -5.30 15.03
CA ARG A 120 -2.85 -6.17 14.51
C ARG A 120 -3.44 -5.61 13.21
N LEU A 121 -2.86 -4.55 12.65
CA LEU A 121 -3.30 -3.97 11.39
C LEU A 121 -2.85 -4.83 10.21
N SER A 122 -3.80 -5.14 9.33
CA SER A 122 -3.56 -5.85 8.07
C SER A 122 -3.04 -4.94 6.96
N ILE A 123 -3.10 -3.62 7.15
CA ILE A 123 -2.61 -2.63 6.21
C ILE A 123 -1.86 -1.61 7.03
N THR A 124 -0.61 -1.38 6.65
CA THR A 124 0.27 -0.46 7.37
C THR A 124 1.05 0.39 6.38
N PRO A 125 1.16 1.71 6.61
CA PRO A 125 2.06 2.56 5.85
C PRO A 125 3.53 2.11 5.92
N VAL A 126 4.27 2.47 4.88
CA VAL A 126 5.70 2.23 4.63
C VAL A 126 6.27 3.54 4.10
N THR A 127 7.36 3.98 4.69
CA THR A 127 8.01 5.20 4.21
C THR A 127 8.79 4.91 2.93
N GLU A 128 9.08 5.95 2.16
CA GLU A 128 9.97 5.85 1.00
C GLU A 128 11.31 5.21 1.36
N ALA A 129 11.88 5.60 2.50
CA ALA A 129 13.17 5.07 2.97
C ALA A 129 13.08 3.56 3.19
N GLN A 130 12.06 3.10 3.93
CA GLN A 130 11.81 1.67 4.18
C GLN A 130 11.59 0.90 2.86
N TRP A 131 10.85 1.47 1.92
CA TRP A 131 10.62 0.85 0.61
C TRP A 131 11.92 0.68 -0.18
N ARG A 132 12.75 1.72 -0.22
CA ARG A 132 14.04 1.71 -0.94
C ARG A 132 15.01 0.70 -0.34
N ASP A 133 15.07 0.60 0.98
CA ASP A 133 15.97 -0.33 1.68
C ASP A 133 15.56 -1.79 1.43
N LEU A 134 14.26 -2.05 1.31
CA LEU A 134 13.74 -3.39 0.99
C LEU A 134 13.94 -3.78 -0.48
N LEU A 135 13.95 -2.81 -1.40
CA LEU A 135 13.98 -3.04 -2.84
C LEU A 135 15.11 -2.24 -3.49
N PRO A 136 16.39 -2.60 -3.23
CA PRO A 136 17.53 -1.91 -3.82
C PRO A 136 17.40 -1.87 -5.34
N SER A 137 17.71 -0.69 -5.90
CA SER A 137 17.44 -0.27 -7.27
C SER A 137 18.26 -1.01 -8.32
N ASN A 138 18.06 -2.32 -8.47
CA ASN A 138 18.51 -3.07 -9.64
C ASN A 138 17.49 -2.87 -10.77
N SER A 139 17.66 -1.77 -11.49
CA SER A 139 17.44 -1.48 -12.92
C SER A 139 16.23 -2.02 -13.72
N SER A 140 15.17 -2.56 -13.10
CA SER A 140 13.92 -2.92 -13.83
C SER A 140 12.63 -2.54 -13.10
N ASN A 141 12.70 -1.84 -11.97
CA ASN A 141 11.54 -1.41 -11.18
C ASN A 141 11.07 0.04 -11.45
N LYS A 142 11.51 0.66 -12.55
CA LYS A 142 11.24 2.08 -12.89
C LYS A 142 9.74 2.46 -12.98
N GLU A 143 8.85 1.48 -13.03
CA GLU A 143 7.41 1.67 -13.21
C GLU A 143 6.59 1.58 -11.90
N LEU A 144 7.20 1.16 -10.79
CA LEU A 144 6.58 1.27 -9.47
C LEU A 144 6.86 2.68 -8.95
N THR A 145 5.92 3.58 -9.16
CA THR A 145 5.97 4.92 -8.58
C THR A 145 5.84 4.82 -7.08
N THR A 146 6.94 4.97 -6.36
CA THR A 146 6.88 5.39 -4.97
C THR A 146 6.39 6.85 -4.91
N PRO A 147 5.76 7.29 -3.82
CA PRO A 147 5.19 8.63 -3.71
C PRO A 147 6.19 9.77 -3.95
N ALA A 148 7.49 9.57 -3.72
CA ALA A 148 8.52 10.56 -4.04
C ALA A 148 8.64 10.87 -5.55
N HIS A 149 8.29 9.93 -6.43
CA HIS A 149 8.29 10.18 -7.88
C HIS A 149 7.14 11.13 -8.29
N ARG A 150 6.09 11.24 -7.46
CA ARG A 150 4.91 12.09 -7.71
C ARG A 150 5.23 13.58 -7.52
N LEU A 151 6.01 13.94 -6.50
CA LEU A 151 6.41 15.32 -6.26
C LEU A 151 7.34 15.83 -7.35
N ASN A 152 8.30 15.02 -7.80
CA ASN A 152 9.16 15.42 -8.90
C ASN A 152 8.40 15.55 -10.23
N ALA A 153 7.40 14.70 -10.53
CA ALA A 153 6.64 14.82 -11.77
C ALA A 153 5.70 16.05 -11.78
N VAL A 154 5.01 16.33 -10.67
CA VAL A 154 4.13 17.50 -10.55
C VAL A 154 4.94 18.79 -10.38
N ALA A 155 6.01 18.79 -9.59
CA ALA A 155 6.91 19.93 -9.44
C ALA A 155 7.68 20.21 -10.74
N ASN A 156 8.13 19.21 -11.50
CA ASN A 156 8.76 19.46 -12.81
C ASN A 156 7.76 20.01 -13.83
N ARG A 157 6.49 19.61 -13.77
CA ARG A 157 5.42 20.18 -14.62
C ARG A 157 5.02 21.59 -14.19
N ALA A 158 5.04 21.89 -12.89
CA ALA A 158 4.82 23.23 -12.37
C ALA A 158 6.01 24.15 -12.65
N MET A 159 7.24 23.65 -12.53
CA MET A 159 8.49 24.37 -12.81
C MET A 159 8.70 24.64 -14.31
N SER A 160 8.23 23.77 -15.21
CA SER A 160 8.29 24.05 -16.65
C SER A 160 7.36 25.19 -17.09
N CYS A 161 6.39 25.55 -16.24
CA CYS A 161 5.53 26.73 -16.43
C CYS A 161 6.14 28.02 -15.83
N ILE A 162 7.21 27.95 -15.04
CA ILE A 162 7.85 29.12 -14.42
C ILE A 162 8.87 29.71 -15.40
N ARG A 163 8.49 30.79 -16.10
CA ARG A 163 9.36 31.47 -17.08
C ARG A 163 10.47 32.34 -16.47
N SER A 164 10.54 32.53 -15.16
CA SER A 164 11.59 33.37 -14.52
C SER A 164 11.85 33.03 -13.05
N PRO A 165 13.13 32.90 -12.61
CA PRO A 165 13.50 32.56 -11.22
C PRO A 165 13.15 33.61 -10.15
N SER A 166 12.66 34.80 -10.52
CA SER A 166 12.45 35.93 -9.61
C SER A 166 11.12 35.93 -8.84
N MET A 167 10.23 34.95 -9.06
CA MET A 167 8.88 34.91 -8.45
C MET A 167 8.68 33.88 -7.32
N ILE A 168 9.71 33.15 -6.90
CA ILE A 168 9.59 32.17 -5.80
C ILE A 168 9.89 32.87 -4.46
N ASN A 169 8.85 33.35 -3.77
CA ASN A 169 8.97 33.82 -2.38
C ASN A 169 9.29 32.61 -1.45
N LYS A 170 10.11 32.83 -0.41
CA LYS A 170 10.40 31.85 0.66
C LYS A 170 9.13 31.16 1.22
N LYS A 171 7.98 31.84 1.25
CA LYS A 171 6.68 31.25 1.64
C LYS A 171 6.17 30.18 0.66
N THR A 172 6.39 30.36 -0.65
CA THR A 172 5.98 29.42 -1.70
C THR A 172 6.88 28.19 -1.72
N ALA A 173 8.19 28.36 -1.48
CA ALA A 173 9.13 27.26 -1.31
C ALA A 173 8.84 26.42 -0.05
N ALA A 174 8.47 27.07 1.06
CA ALA A 174 8.08 26.40 2.30
C ALA A 174 6.76 25.62 2.16
N ALA A 175 5.78 26.15 1.41
CA ALA A 175 4.53 25.45 1.13
C ALA A 175 4.73 24.21 0.24
N LEU A 176 5.61 24.28 -0.78
CA LEU A 176 5.99 23.11 -1.57
C LEU A 176 6.76 22.07 -0.74
N ALA A 177 7.62 22.51 0.18
CA ALA A 177 8.36 21.62 1.08
C ALA A 177 7.44 20.93 2.11
N LEU A 178 6.40 21.61 2.61
CA LEU A 178 5.40 20.99 3.50
C LEU A 178 4.50 19.98 2.78
N LEU A 179 4.16 20.23 1.50
CA LEU A 179 3.48 19.24 0.65
C LEU A 179 4.37 18.06 0.25
N ALA A 180 5.70 18.19 0.36
CA ALA A 180 6.66 17.18 -0.07
C ALA A 180 6.88 16.02 0.91
N MET A 181 6.29 16.07 2.11
CA MET A 181 6.57 15.09 3.18
C MET A 181 5.45 14.05 3.41
N SER A 182 4.40 14.00 2.60
CA SER A 182 3.22 13.13 2.84
C SER A 182 3.07 11.98 1.83
N GLY A 183 4.18 11.39 1.40
CA GLY A 183 4.20 10.33 0.40
C GLY A 183 4.41 8.95 1.02
N THR A 184 3.33 8.25 1.36
CA THR A 184 3.37 6.98 2.06
C THR A 184 3.21 5.80 1.10
N ALA A 185 4.27 4.98 0.91
CA ALA A 185 4.10 3.64 0.35
C ALA A 185 3.32 2.79 1.37
N LEU A 186 2.67 1.68 1.02
CA LEU A 186 1.89 0.89 1.98
C LEU A 186 2.26 -0.60 1.90
N THR A 187 2.53 -1.21 3.05
CA THR A 187 2.65 -2.67 3.20
C THR A 187 1.26 -3.23 3.42
N PHE A 188 0.93 -4.25 2.65
CA PHE A 188 -0.23 -5.07 2.89
C PHE A 188 0.20 -6.31 3.69
N SER A 189 -0.12 -6.31 4.98
CA SER A 189 0.00 -7.49 5.85
C SER A 189 -1.24 -8.36 5.68
N LEU A 190 -1.19 -9.36 4.78
CA LEU A 190 -2.30 -10.29 4.66
C LEU A 190 -2.36 -11.18 5.88
N ARG A 191 -3.32 -10.88 6.73
CA ARG A 191 -3.98 -11.85 7.61
C ARG A 191 -5.25 -12.41 6.95
N GLN A 192 -5.25 -12.62 5.63
CA GLN A 192 -6.37 -13.36 5.04
C GLN A 192 -6.15 -14.84 5.24
N ARG A 193 -7.06 -15.43 6.03
CA ARG A 193 -7.25 -16.88 6.04
C ARG A 193 -7.45 -17.32 4.59
N PRO A 194 -6.83 -18.44 4.17
CA PRO A 194 -7.07 -18.97 2.84
C PRO A 194 -8.58 -19.04 2.60
N LEU A 195 -9.05 -18.49 1.47
CA LEU A 195 -10.39 -18.77 0.96
C LEU A 195 -10.60 -20.28 1.11
N ARG A 196 -11.53 -20.67 1.98
CA ARG A 196 -11.91 -22.09 2.08
C ARG A 196 -12.33 -22.50 0.67
N ARG A 197 -11.65 -23.52 0.16
CA ARG A 197 -12.10 -24.23 -1.03
C ARG A 197 -13.45 -24.87 -0.76
#